data_AF-A0A8T0U1S1-F1
#
_entry.id   AF-A0A8T0U1S1-F1
#
_cell.length_a   1.000
_cell.length_b   1.000
_cell.length_c   1.000
_cell.angle_alpha   90.00
_cell.angle_beta   90.00
_cell.angle_gamma   90.00
#
_symmetry.space_group_name_H-M   'P 1'
#
loop_
_entity.id
_entity.type
_entity.pdbx_description
1 polymer ?
#
loop_
_entity_poly.entity_id
_entity_poly.type
_entity_poly.pdbx_seq_one_letter_code
_entity_poly.pdbx_strand_id
1 'polypeptide(L)'
;MGDYTIQISTKLIDQLARDDEKVKRKSRRPRPKKKATVQQHEEPQDIKPKEFPSEPKTSSPAPAPVPAPGWPVQPPPMFLPVTPAPPAPPAAMPEVEAIRSILKESEAVLEKLDKQEAGARQELSKRAKELHDKEFKLPYQNPMPCTQERARCLECYKSNAKDPLKCAEAVRTFEACALMAMKGATTKVD
;
A
#
# COMPACT_ATOMS: atom_id res chain seq x y z
N MET A 1 35.82 -15.68 -18.18
CA MET A 1 34.46 -16.10 -17.76
C MET A 1 34.66 -17.05 -16.60
N GLY A 2 34.31 -16.63 -15.38
CA GLY A 2 34.52 -17.43 -14.17
C GLY A 2 33.48 -18.54 -14.06
N ASP A 3 33.96 -19.73 -13.72
CA ASP A 3 33.24 -20.97 -13.48
C ASP A 3 32.60 -20.95 -12.08
N TYR A 4 31.32 -20.57 -12.03
CA TYR A 4 30.54 -20.65 -10.81
C TYR A 4 30.06 -22.09 -10.59
N THR A 5 30.61 -22.77 -9.59
CA THR A 5 30.10 -24.06 -9.13
C THR A 5 29.04 -23.82 -8.04
N ILE A 6 27.78 -24.10 -8.37
CA ILE A 6 26.67 -23.98 -7.41
C ILE A 6 26.59 -25.27 -6.60
N GLN A 7 26.77 -25.17 -5.29
CA GLN A 7 26.54 -26.27 -4.37
C GLN A 7 25.15 -26.12 -3.74
N ILE A 8 24.22 -26.99 -4.12
CA ILE A 8 22.87 -27.03 -3.54
C ILE A 8 22.87 -28.02 -2.39
N SER A 9 22.49 -27.54 -1.20
CA SER A 9 22.41 -28.42 -0.03
C SER A 9 21.27 -29.43 -0.18
N THR A 10 21.54 -30.70 0.18
CA THR A 10 20.56 -31.80 0.18
C THR A 10 19.33 -31.49 1.04
N LYS A 11 19.49 -30.69 2.10
CA LYS A 11 18.39 -30.22 2.95
C LYS A 11 17.39 -29.32 2.21
N LEU A 12 17.85 -28.51 1.25
CA LEU A 12 16.98 -27.64 0.46
C LEU A 12 16.12 -28.47 -0.50
N ILE A 13 16.71 -29.51 -1.07
CA ILE A 13 16.03 -30.43 -1.99
C ILE A 13 14.93 -31.20 -1.25
N ASP A 14 15.21 -31.68 -0.03
CA ASP A 14 14.21 -32.34 0.82
C ASP A 14 13.06 -31.42 1.27
N GLN A 15 13.34 -30.13 1.50
CA GLN A 15 12.28 -29.15 1.83
C GLN A 15 11.38 -28.86 0.64
N LEU A 16 11.95 -28.68 -0.54
CA LEU A 16 11.19 -28.45 -1.78
C LEU A 16 10.34 -29.66 -2.17
N ALA A 17 10.86 -30.87 -1.97
CA ALA A 17 10.12 -32.10 -2.23
C ALA A 17 8.90 -32.29 -1.30
N ARG A 18 8.96 -31.78 -0.06
CA ARG A 18 7.86 -31.88 0.91
C ARG A 18 6.78 -30.81 0.75
N ASP A 19 7.10 -29.67 0.15
CA ASP A 19 6.12 -28.59 -0.07
C ASP A 19 5.14 -28.93 -1.21
N ASP A 20 5.56 -29.77 -2.17
CA ASP A 20 4.72 -30.23 -3.29
C ASP A 20 3.72 -31.32 -2.86
N GLU A 21 4.03 -32.09 -1.81
CA GLU A 21 3.16 -33.16 -1.31
C GLU A 21 2.10 -32.65 -0.30
N LYS A 22 1.08 -31.98 -0.85
CA LYS A 22 -0.29 -31.86 -0.29
C LYS A 22 -0.41 -31.38 1.18
N VAL A 23 -0.35 -30.06 1.39
CA VAL A 23 -1.02 -29.45 2.56
C VAL A 23 -2.53 -29.36 2.30
N LYS A 24 -3.24 -30.48 2.51
CA LYS A 24 -4.70 -30.51 2.61
C LYS A 24 -5.12 -29.76 3.89
N ARG A 25 -5.26 -28.43 3.81
CA ARG A 25 -5.69 -27.57 4.93
C ARG A 25 -7.07 -28.02 5.44
N LYS A 26 -7.09 -28.64 6.61
CA LYS A 26 -8.32 -29.00 7.34
C LYS A 26 -8.85 -27.74 8.04
N SER A 27 -10.06 -27.33 7.70
CA SER A 27 -10.76 -26.17 8.28
C SER A 27 -10.84 -26.28 9.81
N ARG A 28 -10.31 -25.29 10.52
CA ARG A 28 -10.37 -25.19 11.99
C ARG A 28 -11.52 -24.27 12.37
N ARG A 29 -12.55 -24.81 13.03
CA ARG A 29 -13.74 -24.07 13.53
C ARG A 29 -13.36 -22.88 14.43
N PRO A 30 -14.13 -21.78 14.42
CA PRO A 30 -13.87 -20.62 15.25
C PRO A 30 -14.32 -20.85 16.71
N ARG A 31 -13.48 -20.47 17.68
CA ARG A 31 -13.82 -20.44 19.12
C ARG A 31 -14.24 -19.04 19.56
N PRO A 32 -15.10 -18.91 20.59
CA PRO A 32 -15.79 -17.66 20.92
C PRO A 32 -14.90 -16.67 21.69
N LYS A 33 -15.14 -15.39 21.45
CA LYS A 33 -14.42 -14.21 21.97
C LYS A 33 -14.50 -14.10 23.50
N LYS A 34 -13.36 -13.94 24.17
CA LYS A 34 -13.27 -13.32 25.51
C LYS A 34 -12.68 -11.92 25.36
N LYS A 35 -13.32 -10.96 26.03
CA LYS A 35 -12.98 -9.53 26.06
C LYS A 35 -11.80 -9.31 27.02
N ALA A 36 -10.80 -8.54 26.59
CA ALA A 36 -9.87 -7.78 27.45
C ALA A 36 -9.21 -6.72 26.54
N THR A 37 -9.64 -5.47 26.67
CA THR A 37 -8.92 -4.39 27.38
C THR A 37 -7.78 -3.83 26.52
N VAL A 38 -8.00 -2.60 26.07
CA VAL A 38 -7.04 -1.70 25.43
C VAL A 38 -5.81 -1.57 26.31
N GLN A 39 -4.63 -1.89 25.79
CA GLN A 39 -3.38 -1.29 26.23
C GLN A 39 -2.34 -1.32 25.11
N GLN A 40 -1.56 -0.24 25.11
CA GLN A 40 -0.62 0.22 24.10
C GLN A 40 0.45 -0.79 23.72
N HIS A 41 0.84 -0.68 22.46
CA HIS A 41 2.10 -1.04 21.84
C HIS A 41 3.31 -1.05 22.79
N GLU A 42 3.89 -2.22 23.04
CA GLU A 42 5.29 -2.40 23.45
C GLU A 42 6.00 -3.26 22.40
N GLU A 43 7.11 -2.73 21.91
CA GLU A 43 7.99 -3.30 20.90
C GLU A 43 9.01 -4.26 21.56
N PRO A 44 9.38 -5.39 20.93
CA PRO A 44 10.37 -6.33 21.46
C PRO A 44 11.80 -5.76 21.45
N GLN A 45 12.44 -5.79 22.63
CA GLN A 45 13.87 -5.57 22.78
C GLN A 45 14.69 -6.77 22.29
N ASP A 46 15.94 -6.47 21.92
CA ASP A 46 17.09 -7.35 21.69
C ASP A 46 17.43 -7.71 20.24
N ILE A 47 18.07 -6.77 19.50
CA ILE A 47 19.20 -7.07 18.60
C ILE A 47 20.19 -5.90 18.61
N LYS A 48 21.40 -6.20 19.05
CA LYS A 48 22.62 -5.38 19.13
C LYS A 48 23.11 -4.89 17.73
N PRO A 49 23.22 -3.58 17.45
CA PRO A 49 23.88 -3.09 16.23
C PRO A 49 25.38 -2.89 16.40
N LYS A 50 26.14 -3.30 15.38
CA LYS A 50 27.58 -3.07 15.24
C LYS A 50 27.77 -1.74 14.49
N GLU A 51 28.30 -0.74 15.19
CA GLU A 51 28.49 0.62 14.67
C GLU A 51 29.67 0.72 13.70
N PHE A 52 29.47 1.52 12.65
CA PHE A 52 30.49 2.02 11.72
C PHE A 52 31.22 3.23 12.36
N PRO A 53 32.54 3.40 12.19
CA PRO A 53 33.24 4.55 12.75
C PRO A 53 33.02 5.83 11.92
N SER A 54 32.55 6.89 12.57
CA SER A 54 32.58 8.27 12.06
C SER A 54 33.35 9.18 13.03
N GLU A 55 33.90 10.24 12.46
CA GLU A 55 35.00 11.11 12.91
C GLU A 55 34.89 11.75 14.31
N PRO A 56 36.02 12.03 14.99
CA PRO A 56 36.02 12.73 16.28
C PRO A 56 36.04 14.27 16.11
N LYS A 57 35.04 14.94 16.68
CA LYS A 57 35.07 16.37 17.02
C LYS A 57 35.77 16.54 18.38
N THR A 58 36.90 17.25 18.42
CA THR A 58 37.58 17.66 19.66
C THR A 58 37.37 19.16 19.88
N SER A 59 36.91 19.54 21.08
CA SER A 59 36.83 20.92 21.55
C SER A 59 37.70 21.12 22.80
N SER A 60 38.61 22.11 22.68
CA SER A 60 39.23 22.96 23.73
C SER A 60 40.25 22.35 24.71
N PRO A 61 41.15 23.15 25.36
CA PRO A 61 41.67 24.50 25.08
C PRO A 61 43.23 24.56 24.99
N ALA A 62 43.76 25.74 24.65
CA ALA A 62 45.16 26.04 24.27
C ALA A 62 46.26 25.84 25.34
N PRO A 63 47.53 25.65 24.89
CA PRO A 63 48.73 26.11 25.60
C PRO A 63 49.49 27.22 24.84
N ALA A 64 50.13 28.12 25.61
CA ALA A 64 50.95 29.24 25.15
C ALA A 64 52.32 28.82 24.56
N PRO A 65 53.04 29.72 23.83
CA PRO A 65 54.13 29.34 22.93
C PRO A 65 55.55 29.60 23.49
N VAL A 66 56.54 28.75 23.13
CA VAL A 66 57.99 29.04 23.17
C VAL A 66 58.75 28.09 22.21
N PRO A 67 59.95 28.45 21.69
CA PRO A 67 60.17 28.91 20.32
C PRO A 67 60.86 27.89 19.38
N ALA A 68 60.84 28.21 18.07
CA ALA A 68 61.24 27.38 16.94
C ALA A 68 62.77 27.22 16.72
N PRO A 69 63.21 26.10 16.12
CA PRO A 69 64.39 26.06 15.25
C PRO A 69 63.98 26.27 13.78
N GLY A 70 64.67 27.20 13.12
CA GLY A 70 64.27 27.80 11.84
C GLY A 70 64.27 26.89 10.62
N TRP A 71 63.39 27.24 9.67
CA TRP A 71 63.37 26.73 8.30
C TRP A 71 63.90 27.81 7.36
N PRO A 72 64.68 27.46 6.30
CA PRO A 72 65.23 28.45 5.38
C PRO A 72 64.10 29.14 4.59
N VAL A 73 64.05 30.45 4.68
CA VAL A 73 63.10 31.30 3.95
C VAL A 73 63.50 31.33 2.46
N GLN A 74 62.67 30.75 1.60
CA GLN A 74 62.72 31.00 0.15
C GLN A 74 62.21 32.42 -0.13
N PRO A 75 62.86 33.22 -1.01
CA PRO A 75 62.37 34.55 -1.35
C PRO A 75 61.00 34.49 -2.05
N PRO A 76 60.13 35.50 -1.82
CA PRO A 76 58.77 35.50 -2.35
C PRO A 76 58.76 35.66 -3.88
N PRO A 77 57.82 35.02 -4.60
CA PRO A 77 57.73 35.13 -6.04
C PRO A 77 57.23 36.54 -6.42
N MET A 78 57.89 37.16 -7.40
CA MET A 78 57.51 38.44 -7.96
C MET A 78 56.25 38.27 -8.84
N PHE A 79 55.19 39.01 -8.54
CA PHE A 79 53.95 38.98 -9.31
C PHE A 79 54.08 39.85 -10.58
N LEU A 80 53.87 39.24 -11.75
CA LEU A 80 53.63 39.95 -13.02
C LEU A 80 52.12 40.15 -13.22
N PRO A 81 51.68 41.25 -13.86
CA PRO A 81 50.25 41.49 -14.11
C PRO A 81 49.69 40.42 -15.08
N VAL A 82 48.71 39.66 -14.57
CA VAL A 82 47.94 38.68 -15.34
C VAL A 82 46.94 39.44 -16.22
N THR A 83 47.12 39.39 -17.54
CA THR A 83 46.07 39.74 -18.49
C THR A 83 44.95 38.70 -18.40
N PRO A 84 43.66 39.08 -18.37
CA PRO A 84 42.58 38.13 -18.27
C PRO A 84 42.50 37.31 -19.56
N ALA A 85 42.76 36.01 -19.46
CA ALA A 85 42.55 35.08 -20.55
C ALA A 85 41.04 35.00 -20.89
N PRO A 86 40.66 34.80 -22.17
CA PRO A 86 39.27 34.60 -22.55
C PRO A 86 38.68 33.39 -21.80
N PRO A 87 37.39 33.40 -21.42
CA PRO A 87 36.76 32.26 -20.79
C PRO A 87 36.84 31.05 -21.73
N ALA A 88 37.43 29.96 -21.24
CA ALA A 88 37.50 28.71 -21.98
C ALA A 88 36.06 28.24 -22.33
N PRO A 89 35.82 27.73 -23.55
CA PRO A 89 34.52 27.20 -23.92
C PRO A 89 34.11 26.09 -22.95
N PRO A 90 32.82 25.96 -22.60
CA PRO A 90 32.38 24.96 -21.63
C PRO A 90 32.76 23.57 -22.13
N ALA A 91 33.59 22.86 -21.37
CA ALA A 91 33.95 21.49 -21.65
C ALA A 91 32.69 20.63 -21.55
N ALA A 92 32.17 20.18 -22.69
CA ALA A 92 31.16 19.13 -22.71
C ALA A 92 31.81 17.84 -22.20
N MET A 93 31.65 17.56 -20.90
CA MET A 93 32.20 16.34 -20.29
C MET A 93 31.35 15.15 -20.77
N PRO A 94 31.89 14.25 -21.59
CA PRO A 94 31.12 13.18 -22.23
C PRO A 94 30.50 12.21 -21.21
N GLU A 95 31.13 12.06 -20.04
CA GLU A 95 30.63 11.26 -18.92
C GLU A 95 29.32 11.81 -18.34
N VAL A 96 29.18 13.14 -18.25
CA VAL A 96 27.96 13.78 -17.75
C VAL A 96 26.81 13.61 -18.74
N GLU A 97 27.09 13.61 -20.03
CA GLU A 97 26.08 13.37 -21.06
C GLU A 97 25.65 11.89 -21.11
N ALA A 98 26.60 10.96 -20.90
CA ALA A 98 26.29 9.55 -20.75
C ALA A 98 25.36 9.29 -19.55
N ILE A 99 25.64 9.91 -18.39
CA ILE A 99 24.77 9.81 -17.20
C ILE A 99 23.37 10.36 -17.50
N ARG A 100 23.26 11.52 -18.15
CA ARG A 100 21.96 12.09 -18.54
C ARG A 100 21.16 11.18 -19.47
N SER A 101 21.83 10.53 -20.41
CA SER A 101 21.20 9.57 -21.33
C SER A 101 20.61 8.37 -20.57
N ILE A 102 21.38 7.80 -19.65
CA ILE A 102 20.93 6.66 -18.82
C ILE A 102 19.74 7.06 -17.95
N LEU A 103 19.76 8.25 -17.34
CA LEU A 103 18.64 8.74 -16.53
C LEU A 103 17.37 8.87 -17.38
N LYS A 104 17.48 9.42 -18.59
CA LYS A 104 16.36 9.55 -19.53
C LYS A 104 15.80 8.20 -19.96
N GLU A 105 16.67 7.23 -20.21
CA GLU A 105 16.24 5.86 -20.51
C GLU A 105 15.53 5.21 -19.31
N SER A 106 16.07 5.39 -18.10
CA SER A 106 15.47 4.86 -16.88
C SER A 106 14.08 5.43 -16.61
N GLU A 107 13.89 6.74 -16.84
CA GLU A 107 12.59 7.41 -16.71
C GLU A 107 11.58 6.87 -17.73
N ALA A 108 12.02 6.66 -18.98
CA ALA A 108 11.17 6.07 -20.01
C ALA A 108 10.77 4.61 -19.71
N VAL A 109 11.63 3.84 -19.06
CA VAL A 109 11.31 2.48 -18.60
C VAL A 109 10.34 2.52 -17.42
N LEU A 110 10.55 3.43 -16.46
CA LEU A 110 9.64 3.62 -15.33
C LEU A 110 8.22 4.00 -15.79
N GLU A 111 8.09 4.91 -16.75
CA GLU A 111 6.78 5.29 -17.30
C GLU A 111 6.06 4.10 -17.95
N LYS A 112 6.80 3.20 -18.62
CA LYS A 112 6.23 1.97 -19.21
C LYS A 112 5.79 0.98 -18.14
N LEU A 113 6.58 0.81 -17.08
CA LEU A 113 6.26 -0.07 -15.96
C LEU A 113 5.04 0.43 -15.20
N ASP A 114 4.95 1.73 -14.92
CA ASP A 114 3.81 2.33 -14.23
C ASP A 114 2.51 2.14 -15.04
N LYS A 115 2.57 2.29 -16.36
CA LYS A 115 1.44 1.98 -17.26
C LYS A 115 1.04 0.50 -17.21
N GLN A 116 2.00 -0.42 -17.21
CA GLN A 116 1.71 -1.86 -17.08
C GLN A 116 1.11 -2.19 -15.71
N GLU A 117 1.65 -1.63 -14.63
CA GLU A 117 1.17 -1.82 -13.28
C GLU A 117 -0.26 -1.29 -13.12
N ALA A 118 -0.55 -0.09 -13.62
CA ALA A 118 -1.89 0.48 -13.62
C ALA A 118 -2.89 -0.40 -14.38
N GLY A 119 -2.51 -0.87 -15.58
CA GLY A 119 -3.32 -1.79 -16.38
C GLY A 119 -3.59 -3.12 -15.66
N ALA A 120 -2.55 -3.73 -15.07
CA ALA A 120 -2.66 -4.96 -14.31
C ALA A 120 -3.55 -4.79 -13.06
N ARG A 121 -3.42 -3.68 -12.34
CA ARG A 121 -4.27 -3.34 -11.19
C ARG A 121 -5.73 -3.18 -11.59
N GLN A 122 -5.99 -2.50 -12.71
CA GLN A 122 -7.36 -2.32 -13.20
C GLN A 122 -7.98 -3.66 -13.58
N GLU A 123 -7.26 -4.52 -14.28
CA GLU A 123 -7.74 -5.86 -14.66
C GLU A 123 -7.99 -6.73 -13.43
N LEU A 124 -7.08 -6.73 -12.44
CA LEU A 124 -7.28 -7.44 -11.18
C LEU A 124 -8.50 -6.93 -10.42
N SER A 125 -8.70 -5.60 -10.35
CA SER A 125 -9.87 -5.01 -9.71
C SER A 125 -11.17 -5.41 -10.42
N LYS A 126 -11.17 -5.41 -11.75
CA LYS A 126 -12.32 -5.84 -12.56
C LYS A 126 -12.65 -7.31 -12.30
N ARG A 127 -11.65 -8.19 -12.35
CA ARG A 127 -11.84 -9.62 -12.07
C ARG A 127 -12.27 -9.91 -10.64
N ALA A 128 -11.74 -9.18 -9.67
CA ALA A 128 -12.14 -9.30 -8.27
C ALA A 128 -13.62 -8.91 -8.08
N LYS A 129 -14.06 -7.82 -8.71
CA LYS A 129 -15.48 -7.40 -8.71
C LYS A 129 -16.36 -8.44 -9.39
N GLU A 130 -15.93 -8.96 -10.54
CA GLU A 130 -16.68 -9.98 -11.28
C GLU A 130 -16.83 -11.28 -10.48
N LEU A 131 -15.75 -11.77 -9.85
CA LEU A 131 -15.81 -12.93 -8.96
C LEU A 131 -16.71 -12.66 -7.76
N HIS A 132 -16.58 -11.49 -7.14
CA HIS A 132 -17.45 -11.09 -6.04
C HIS A 132 -18.92 -11.06 -6.46
N ASP A 133 -19.24 -10.50 -7.63
CA ASP A 133 -20.60 -10.42 -8.15
C ASP A 133 -21.17 -11.78 -8.57
N LYS A 134 -20.31 -12.72 -8.98
CA LYS A 134 -20.74 -14.08 -9.37
C LYS A 134 -20.91 -15.01 -8.17
N GLU A 135 -19.96 -15.00 -7.25
CA GLU A 135 -19.88 -16.00 -6.17
C GLU A 135 -20.46 -15.48 -4.85
N PHE A 136 -20.34 -14.19 -4.59
CA PHE A 136 -20.69 -13.59 -3.30
C PHE A 136 -21.89 -12.65 -3.35
N LYS A 137 -22.41 -12.37 -4.54
CA LYS A 137 -23.70 -11.68 -4.65
C LYS A 137 -24.77 -12.64 -4.19
N LEU A 138 -25.49 -12.21 -3.16
CA LEU A 138 -26.62 -12.95 -2.65
C LEU A 138 -27.58 -13.24 -3.83
N PRO A 139 -28.00 -14.50 -4.05
CA PRO A 139 -28.97 -14.83 -5.08
C PRO A 139 -30.12 -13.85 -5.01
N TYR A 140 -30.54 -13.34 -6.18
CA TYR A 140 -31.50 -12.25 -6.34
C TYR A 140 -32.51 -12.23 -5.20
N GLN A 141 -32.32 -11.30 -4.25
CA GLN A 141 -33.29 -11.03 -3.21
C GLN A 141 -34.51 -10.47 -3.93
N ASN A 142 -35.57 -11.26 -4.05
CA ASN A 142 -36.81 -10.80 -4.66
C ASN A 142 -37.18 -9.44 -4.05
N PRO A 143 -37.54 -8.44 -4.88
CA PRO A 143 -37.85 -7.12 -4.38
C PRO A 143 -38.93 -7.26 -3.31
N MET A 144 -38.70 -6.60 -2.17
CA MET A 144 -39.55 -6.72 -0.99
C MET A 144 -41.01 -6.54 -1.42
N PRO A 145 -41.89 -7.53 -1.19
CA PRO A 145 -43.24 -7.46 -1.71
C PRO A 145 -43.98 -6.24 -1.13
N CYS A 146 -44.89 -5.66 -1.89
CA CYS A 146 -45.73 -4.53 -1.43
C CYS A 146 -44.99 -3.20 -1.20
N THR A 147 -43.91 -2.92 -1.95
CA THR A 147 -43.18 -1.63 -1.88
C THR A 147 -44.09 -0.42 -2.11
N GLN A 148 -45.01 -0.49 -3.08
CA GLN A 148 -45.91 0.61 -3.43
C GLN A 148 -46.93 0.90 -2.32
N GLU A 149 -47.61 -0.12 -1.81
CA GLU A 149 -48.56 0.02 -0.71
C GLU A 149 -47.86 0.50 0.57
N ARG A 150 -46.63 0.02 0.83
CA ARG A 150 -45.79 0.52 1.93
C ARG A 150 -45.48 2.01 1.76
N ALA A 151 -45.11 2.45 0.56
CA ALA A 151 -44.80 3.84 0.29
C ALA A 151 -46.03 4.75 0.51
N ARG A 152 -47.19 4.34 -0.02
CA ARG A 152 -48.47 5.05 0.19
C ARG A 152 -48.86 5.13 1.67
N CYS A 153 -48.69 4.06 2.42
CA CYS A 153 -48.95 4.03 3.86
C CYS A 153 -48.02 5.01 4.61
N LEU A 154 -46.71 4.99 4.30
CA LEU A 154 -45.75 5.93 4.89
C LEU A 154 -46.04 7.39 4.51
N GLU A 155 -46.42 7.63 3.26
CA GLU A 155 -46.80 8.96 2.77
C GLU A 155 -48.04 9.48 3.49
N CYS A 156 -49.06 8.62 3.69
CA CYS A 156 -50.24 8.99 4.46
C CYS A 156 -49.88 9.43 5.89
N TYR A 157 -49.02 8.66 6.58
CA TYR A 157 -48.59 9.02 7.94
C TYR A 157 -47.77 10.31 8.00
N LYS A 158 -46.93 10.57 6.99
CA LYS A 158 -46.20 11.84 6.87
C LYS A 158 -47.16 13.02 6.72
N SER A 159 -48.19 12.87 5.90
CA SER A 159 -49.21 13.91 5.66
C SER A 159 -50.19 14.07 6.81
N ASN A 160 -50.40 13.03 7.63
CA ASN A 160 -51.36 13.00 8.74
C ASN A 160 -50.69 12.74 10.10
N ALA A 161 -49.56 13.41 10.38
CA ALA A 161 -48.77 13.19 11.60
C ALA A 161 -49.53 13.45 12.91
N LYS A 162 -50.54 14.32 12.89
CA LYS A 162 -51.38 14.65 14.05
C LYS A 162 -52.54 13.66 14.25
N ASP A 163 -53.01 13.05 13.16
CA ASP A 163 -54.18 12.17 13.13
C ASP A 163 -53.86 10.86 12.38
N PRO A 164 -53.05 9.96 12.98
CA PRO A 164 -52.60 8.73 12.32
C PRO A 164 -53.76 7.79 11.92
N LEU A 165 -54.91 7.89 12.58
CA LEU A 165 -56.10 7.07 12.29
C LEU A 165 -56.72 7.34 10.91
N LYS A 166 -56.46 8.50 10.30
CA LYS A 166 -56.90 8.79 8.92
C LYS A 166 -56.24 7.87 7.90
N CYS A 167 -55.12 7.24 8.25
CA CYS A 167 -54.40 6.32 7.38
C CYS A 167 -54.86 4.87 7.45
N ALA A 168 -55.97 4.57 8.14
CA ALA A 168 -56.49 3.21 8.31
C ALA A 168 -56.71 2.47 6.98
N GLU A 169 -57.15 3.17 5.93
CA GLU A 169 -57.32 2.56 4.60
C GLU A 169 -55.97 2.17 3.98
N ALA A 170 -54.99 3.07 4.00
CA ALA A 170 -53.64 2.79 3.48
C ALA A 170 -52.92 1.67 4.27
N VAL A 171 -53.24 1.52 5.56
CA VAL A 171 -52.77 0.39 6.38
C VAL A 171 -53.44 -0.91 5.93
N ARG A 172 -54.76 -0.92 5.71
CA ARG A 172 -55.48 -2.11 5.24
C ARG A 172 -55.02 -2.57 3.87
N THR A 173 -54.72 -1.66 2.93
CA THR A 173 -54.21 -2.06 1.61
C THR A 173 -52.80 -2.66 1.71
N PHE A 174 -51.94 -2.10 2.56
CA PHE A 174 -50.62 -2.65 2.82
C PHE A 174 -50.69 -4.03 3.51
N GLU A 175 -51.56 -4.19 4.50
CA GLU A 175 -51.81 -5.46 5.18
C GLU A 175 -52.32 -6.54 4.21
N ALA A 176 -53.31 -6.22 3.38
CA ALA A 176 -53.85 -7.14 2.39
C ALA A 176 -52.77 -7.62 1.41
N CYS A 177 -51.94 -6.69 0.93
CA CYS A 177 -50.80 -7.04 0.08
C CYS A 177 -49.79 -7.94 0.81
N ALA A 178 -49.43 -7.61 2.05
CA ALA A 178 -48.47 -8.38 2.83
C ALA A 178 -48.96 -9.82 3.08
N LEU A 179 -50.25 -9.99 3.41
CA LEU A 179 -50.86 -11.31 3.58
C LEU A 179 -50.83 -12.13 2.29
N MET A 180 -51.12 -11.51 1.14
CA MET A 180 -51.05 -12.19 -0.16
C MET A 180 -49.62 -12.58 -0.53
N ALA A 181 -48.65 -11.70 -0.24
CA ALA A 181 -47.24 -11.96 -0.48
C ALA A 181 -46.70 -13.12 0.37
N MET A 182 -47.10 -13.22 1.64
CA MET A 182 -46.73 -14.33 2.51
C MET A 182 -47.29 -15.67 1.98
N LYS A 183 -48.55 -15.68 1.53
CA LYS A 183 -49.17 -16.87 0.93
C LYS A 183 -48.54 -17.28 -0.41
N GLY A 184 -48.11 -16.30 -1.22
CA GLY A 184 -47.42 -16.56 -2.49
C GLY A 184 -45.94 -16.93 -2.35
N ALA A 185 -45.33 -16.66 -1.19
CA ALA A 185 -43.97 -17.10 -0.89
C ALA A 185 -43.90 -18.59 -0.51
N THR A 186 -44.96 -19.13 0.12
CA THR A 186 -45.03 -20.54 0.53
C THR A 186 -45.30 -21.50 -0.62
N THR A 187 -45.89 -21.04 -1.73
CA THR A 187 -46.24 -21.90 -2.90
C THR A 187 -45.14 -21.99 -3.96
N LYS A 188 -44.05 -21.20 -3.85
CA LYS A 188 -42.92 -21.20 -4.78
C LYS A 188 -41.72 -22.03 -4.29
N VAL A 189 -41.88 -22.76 -3.19
CA VAL A 189 -40.85 -23.56 -2.51
C VAL A 189 -41.08 -25.07 -2.70
N ASP A 190 -41.95 -25.46 -3.65
CA ASP A 190 -42.18 -26.84 -4.10
C ASP A 190 -41.77 -27.02 -5.57
#